data_AF-A0A2P5A406-F1
#
_entry.id   AF-A0A2P5A406-F1
#
_cell.length_a   1.000
_cell.length_b   1.000
_cell.length_c   1.000
_cell.angle_alpha   90.00
_cell.angle_beta   90.00
_cell.angle_gamma   90.00
#
_symmetry.space_group_name_H-M   'P 1'
#
loop_
_entity.id
_entity.type
_entity.pdbx_description
1 polymer ?
#
loop_
_entity_poly.entity_id
_entity_poly.type
_entity_poly.pdbx_seq_one_letter_code
_entity_poly.pdbx_strand_id
1 'polypeptide(L)'
;YTSFQERATFISHGNTARHAKEHGDLKLAQICGTIAADEKRHETAYTKIVEKLFEIDPNGTVVALADMMKKKISMPAHLMYDGKDDNLFDHFSGVAQRLGVYTAKDYADILEFLVGRWKIENLTSLSGEGHRAQDFVCGLPQRIRRLEERAQGRAKQTSLVPFSWIFGREVMI
;
A
#
# COMPACT_ATOMS: atom_id res chain seq x y z
N TYR A 1 1.26 -11.03 -0.09
CA TYR A 1 0.33 -10.20 0.69
C TYR A 1 1.04 -9.51 1.85
N THR A 2 1.59 -10.25 2.82
CA THR A 2 2.27 -9.69 4.00
C THR A 2 3.43 -8.75 3.64
N SER A 3 4.32 -9.13 2.72
CA SER A 3 5.42 -8.25 2.26
C SER A 3 4.94 -6.89 1.73
N PHE A 4 3.74 -6.84 1.15
CA PHE A 4 3.14 -5.61 0.66
C PHE A 4 2.56 -4.79 1.82
N GLN A 5 1.78 -5.45 2.69
CA GLN A 5 1.10 -4.79 3.82
C GLN A 5 2.10 -4.23 4.84
N GLU A 6 3.15 -4.96 5.19
CA GLU A 6 4.19 -4.46 6.12
C GLU A 6 4.90 -3.23 5.57
N ARG A 7 5.11 -3.16 4.25
CA ARG A 7 5.67 -1.96 3.64
C ARG A 7 4.66 -0.81 3.65
N ALA A 8 3.37 -1.09 3.44
CA ALA A 8 2.30 -0.10 3.51
C ALA A 8 2.17 0.50 4.92
N THR A 9 2.23 -0.33 5.97
CA THR A 9 2.21 0.12 7.37
C THR A 9 3.48 0.87 7.74
N PHE A 10 4.66 0.40 7.30
CA PHE A 10 5.92 1.15 7.43
C PHE A 10 5.82 2.58 6.87
N ILE A 11 5.31 2.74 5.65
CA ILE A 11 5.11 4.05 5.02
C ILE A 11 4.10 4.89 5.80
N SER A 12 2.94 4.31 6.15
CA SER A 12 1.87 5.01 6.87
C SER A 12 2.31 5.51 8.24
N HIS A 13 3.02 4.68 9.01
CA HIS A 13 3.55 5.06 10.32
C HIS A 13 4.70 6.07 10.19
N GLY A 14 5.59 5.90 9.20
CA GLY A 14 6.67 6.86 8.94
C GLY A 14 6.15 8.25 8.56
N ASN A 15 5.14 8.32 7.71
CA ASN A 15 4.50 9.60 7.34
C ASN A 15 3.76 10.23 8.51
N THR A 16 3.02 9.44 9.29
CA THR A 16 2.38 9.94 10.52
C THR A 16 3.40 10.45 11.54
N ALA A 17 4.54 9.77 11.69
CA ALA A 17 5.63 10.23 12.57
C ALA A 17 6.19 11.59 12.13
N ARG A 18 6.35 11.79 10.82
CA ARG A 18 6.79 13.07 10.24
C ARG A 18 5.76 14.17 10.50
N HIS A 19 4.47 13.92 10.27
CA HIS A 19 3.39 14.86 10.57
C HIS A 19 3.35 15.24 12.06
N ALA A 20 3.47 14.26 12.95
CA ALA A 20 3.51 14.51 14.40
C ALA A 20 4.69 15.44 14.77
N LYS A 21 5.87 15.20 14.21
CA LYS A 21 7.04 16.05 14.39
C LYS A 21 6.83 17.46 13.83
N GLU A 22 6.25 17.59 12.65
CA GLU A 22 5.91 18.88 12.02
C GLU A 22 4.91 19.68 12.85
N HIS A 23 4.02 19.01 13.59
CA HIS A 23 3.09 19.64 14.53
C HIS A 23 3.66 19.83 15.95
N GLY A 24 4.96 19.55 16.15
CA GLY A 24 5.67 19.80 17.40
C GLY A 24 5.57 18.68 18.44
N ASP A 25 4.89 17.56 18.15
CA ASP A 25 4.79 16.43 19.07
C ASP A 25 5.88 15.38 18.80
N LEU A 26 7.02 15.57 19.46
CA LEU A 26 8.18 14.68 19.36
C LEU A 26 7.92 13.29 19.96
N LYS A 27 7.05 13.17 20.97
CA LYS A 27 6.76 11.88 21.60
C LYS A 27 5.87 11.02 20.72
N LEU A 28 4.83 11.61 20.13
CA LEU A 28 4.00 10.92 19.15
C LEU A 28 4.83 10.51 17.92
N ALA A 29 5.72 11.39 17.45
CA ALA A 29 6.65 11.05 16.38
C ALA A 29 7.53 9.84 16.72
N GLN A 30 8.04 9.79 17.96
CA GLN A 30 8.83 8.64 18.44
C GLN A 30 7.99 7.35 18.47
N ILE A 31 6.76 7.40 18.98
CA ILE A 31 5.86 6.23 19.03
C ILE A 31 5.62 5.68 17.62
N CYS A 32 5.21 6.54 16.68
CA CYS A 32 4.97 6.13 15.30
C CYS A 32 6.25 5.62 14.62
N GLY A 33 7.38 6.25 14.87
CA GLY A 33 8.68 5.83 14.34
C GLY A 33 9.16 4.48 14.87
N THR A 34 8.92 4.18 16.16
CA THR A 34 9.24 2.87 16.74
C THR A 34 8.40 1.76 16.10
N ILE A 35 7.10 1.98 15.91
CA ILE A 35 6.25 1.01 15.20
C ILE A 35 6.75 0.82 13.77
N ALA A 36 7.01 1.90 13.02
CA ALA A 36 7.54 1.81 11.66
C ALA A 36 8.86 1.01 11.59
N ALA A 37 9.75 1.15 12.57
CA ALA A 37 10.99 0.38 12.62
C ALA A 37 10.73 -1.13 12.74
N ASP A 38 9.68 -1.53 13.45
CA ASP A 38 9.27 -2.93 13.57
C ASP A 38 8.71 -3.44 12.24
N GLU A 39 7.82 -2.67 11.60
CA GLU A 39 7.26 -3.05 10.29
C GLU A 39 8.34 -3.19 9.22
N LYS A 40 9.41 -2.41 9.31
CA LYS A 40 10.55 -2.58 8.39
C LYS A 40 11.26 -3.92 8.56
N ARG A 41 11.37 -4.41 9.80
CA ARG A 41 11.95 -5.73 10.09
C ARG A 41 11.01 -6.83 9.60
N HIS A 42 9.70 -6.68 9.79
CA HIS A 42 8.69 -7.62 9.28
C HIS A 42 8.70 -7.68 7.74
N GLU A 43 8.70 -6.53 7.06
CA GLU A 43 8.84 -6.43 5.61
C GLU A 43 10.08 -7.19 5.13
N THR A 44 11.22 -6.99 5.80
CA THR A 44 12.48 -7.66 5.46
C THR A 44 12.36 -9.18 5.60
N ALA A 45 11.72 -9.68 6.66
CA ALA A 45 11.52 -11.11 6.85
C ALA A 45 10.63 -11.70 5.75
N TYR A 46 9.46 -11.11 5.48
CA TYR A 46 8.54 -11.63 4.47
C TYR A 46 9.07 -11.50 3.04
N THR A 47 9.81 -10.43 2.72
CA THR A 47 10.44 -10.30 1.39
C THR A 47 11.51 -11.36 1.15
N LYS A 48 12.27 -11.77 2.18
CA LYS A 48 13.23 -12.89 2.09
C LYS A 48 12.56 -14.24 1.86
N ILE A 49 11.40 -14.48 2.49
CA ILE A 49 10.64 -15.72 2.25
C ILE A 49 10.25 -15.81 0.78
N VAL A 50 9.67 -14.75 0.22
CA VAL A 50 9.25 -14.74 -1.19
C VAL A 50 10.45 -14.77 -2.15
N GLU A 51 11.57 -14.13 -1.79
CA GLU A 51 12.83 -14.27 -2.54
C GLU A 51 13.26 -15.74 -2.63
N LYS A 52 13.19 -16.49 -1.52
CA LYS A 52 13.51 -17.92 -1.54
C LYS A 52 12.52 -18.73 -2.37
N LEU A 53 11.24 -18.35 -2.37
CA LEU A 53 10.23 -18.99 -3.23
C LEU A 53 10.53 -18.75 -4.72
N PHE A 54 11.01 -17.57 -5.12
CA PHE A 54 11.45 -17.33 -6.49
C PHE A 54 12.67 -18.16 -6.90
N GLU A 55 13.56 -18.51 -5.97
CA GLU A 55 14.68 -19.42 -6.25
C GLU A 55 14.22 -20.87 -6.47
N ILE A 56 13.19 -21.32 -5.74
CA ILE A 56 12.75 -22.73 -5.74
C ILE A 56 11.66 -22.98 -6.79
N ASP A 57 10.68 -22.07 -6.89
CA ASP A 57 9.54 -22.15 -7.81
C ASP A 57 9.23 -20.78 -8.43
N PRO A 58 10.05 -20.33 -9.40
CA PRO A 58 9.84 -19.03 -10.04
C PRO A 58 8.51 -18.93 -10.79
N ASN A 59 8.02 -20.04 -11.36
CA ASN A 59 6.77 -20.10 -12.12
C ASN A 59 5.55 -19.93 -11.22
N GLY A 60 5.40 -20.76 -10.19
CA GLY A 60 4.27 -20.65 -9.27
C GLY A 60 4.29 -19.32 -8.53
N THR A 61 5.48 -18.85 -8.13
CA THR A 61 5.60 -17.59 -7.37
C THR A 61 5.23 -16.36 -8.19
N VAL A 62 5.65 -16.25 -9.47
CA VAL A 62 5.26 -15.11 -10.32
C VAL A 62 3.77 -15.12 -10.65
N VAL A 63 3.19 -16.30 -10.88
CA VAL A 63 1.74 -16.46 -11.12
C VAL A 63 0.94 -16.07 -9.88
N ALA A 64 1.35 -16.50 -8.69
CA ALA A 64 0.72 -16.12 -7.43
C ALA A 64 0.79 -14.60 -7.17
N LEU A 65 1.94 -13.97 -7.47
CA LEU A 65 2.06 -12.52 -7.36
C LEU A 65 1.11 -11.81 -8.33
N ALA A 66 1.05 -12.25 -9.59
CA ALA A 66 0.12 -11.69 -10.58
C ALA A 66 -1.34 -11.87 -10.16
N ASP A 67 -1.71 -13.03 -9.60
CA ASP A 67 -3.06 -13.29 -9.07
C ASP A 67 -3.41 -12.32 -7.95
N MET A 68 -2.53 -12.13 -6.97
CA MET A 68 -2.73 -11.16 -5.89
C MET A 68 -2.89 -9.73 -6.44
N MET A 69 -2.13 -9.37 -7.47
CA MET A 69 -2.25 -8.05 -8.11
C MET A 69 -3.54 -7.88 -8.91
N LYS A 70 -4.05 -8.94 -9.56
CA LYS A 70 -5.35 -8.94 -10.25
C LYS A 70 -6.51 -8.77 -9.26
N LYS A 71 -6.41 -9.44 -8.10
CA LYS A 71 -7.38 -9.32 -7.00
C LYS A 71 -7.32 -7.97 -6.29
N LYS A 72 -6.23 -7.22 -6.50
CA LYS A 72 -5.80 -6.05 -5.71
C LYS A 72 -5.47 -6.46 -4.28
N ILE A 73 -4.48 -5.78 -3.69
CA ILE A 73 -4.18 -5.99 -2.27
C ILE A 73 -5.22 -5.22 -1.45
N SER A 74 -6.29 -5.92 -1.07
CA SER A 74 -7.31 -5.37 -0.18
C SER A 74 -6.69 -5.00 1.16
N MET A 75 -7.03 -3.82 1.67
CA MET A 75 -6.61 -3.41 3.01
C MET A 75 -7.27 -4.30 4.07
N PRO A 76 -6.58 -4.69 5.15
CA PRO A 76 -7.15 -5.59 6.15
C PRO A 76 -8.44 -5.03 6.77
N ALA A 77 -8.50 -3.71 6.98
CA ALA A 77 -9.62 -3.00 7.57
C ALA A 77 -10.65 -2.50 6.53
N HIS A 78 -10.70 -3.05 5.32
CA HIS A 78 -11.63 -2.56 4.27
C HIS A 78 -13.12 -2.71 4.62
N LEU A 79 -13.48 -3.52 5.62
CA LEU A 79 -14.84 -3.69 6.14
C LEU A 79 -15.08 -2.88 7.43
N MET A 80 -14.31 -1.82 7.64
CA MET A 80 -14.41 -0.98 8.83
C MET A 80 -15.80 -0.31 8.89
N TYR A 81 -16.44 -0.42 10.06
CA TYR A 81 -17.78 0.09 10.32
C TYR A 81 -17.89 0.55 11.78
N ASP A 82 -18.51 1.71 12.01
CA ASP A 82 -18.67 2.30 13.35
C ASP A 82 -20.12 2.27 13.88
N GLY A 83 -21.03 1.58 13.17
CA GLY A 83 -22.46 1.56 13.51
C GLY A 83 -23.27 2.67 12.85
N LYS A 84 -22.66 3.55 12.06
CA LYS A 84 -23.33 4.71 11.42
C LYS A 84 -22.95 4.91 9.96
N ASP A 85 -21.68 4.80 9.63
CA ASP A 85 -21.16 5.08 8.29
C ASP A 85 -20.79 3.79 7.55
N ASP A 86 -21.61 3.43 6.56
CA ASP A 86 -21.41 2.25 5.73
C ASP A 86 -20.17 2.35 4.82
N ASN A 87 -19.61 3.56 4.61
CA ASN A 87 -18.44 3.81 3.76
C ASN A 87 -17.22 4.29 4.57
N LEU A 88 -17.17 3.98 5.86
CA LEU A 88 -16.17 4.50 6.79
C LEU A 88 -14.72 4.23 6.34
N PHE A 89 -14.44 3.07 5.75
CA PHE A 89 -13.12 2.79 5.19
C PHE A 89 -12.74 3.71 4.03
N ASP A 90 -13.67 4.00 3.12
CA ASP A 90 -13.42 4.87 1.97
C ASP A 90 -13.23 6.32 2.42
N HIS A 91 -14.05 6.79 3.36
CA HIS A 91 -13.87 8.13 3.95
C HIS A 91 -12.54 8.25 4.69
N PHE A 92 -12.16 7.27 5.53
CA PHE A 92 -10.86 7.24 6.20
C PHE A 92 -9.70 7.26 5.18
N SER A 93 -9.81 6.44 4.13
CA SER A 93 -8.79 6.36 3.07
C SER A 93 -8.68 7.67 2.30
N GLY A 94 -9.79 8.39 2.08
CA GLY A 94 -9.79 9.73 1.49
C GLY A 94 -8.98 10.74 2.32
N VAL A 95 -9.20 10.77 3.64
CA VAL A 95 -8.39 11.61 4.55
C VAL A 95 -6.91 11.23 4.48
N ALA A 96 -6.58 9.94 4.53
CA ALA A 96 -5.20 9.46 4.50
C ALA A 96 -4.49 9.79 3.18
N GLN A 97 -5.18 9.66 2.05
CA GLN A 97 -4.71 10.05 0.72
C GLN A 97 -4.44 11.57 0.68
N ARG A 98 -5.38 12.39 1.14
CA ARG A 98 -5.26 13.85 1.12
C ARG A 98 -4.12 14.37 2.01
N LEU A 99 -3.93 13.76 3.17
CA LEU A 99 -2.83 14.10 4.08
C LEU A 99 -1.48 13.51 3.65
N GLY A 100 -1.44 12.70 2.59
CA GLY A 100 -0.22 12.03 2.14
C GLY A 100 0.33 11.05 3.17
N VAL A 101 -0.53 10.45 4.00
CA VAL A 101 -0.14 9.40 4.95
C VAL A 101 0.07 8.09 4.19
N TYR A 102 -0.90 7.73 3.35
CA TYR A 102 -0.82 6.61 2.42
C TYR A 102 -1.66 6.91 1.19
N THR A 103 -1.05 6.81 0.02
CA THR A 103 -1.65 7.20 -1.26
C THR A 103 -1.68 6.06 -2.27
N ALA A 104 -2.49 6.21 -3.31
CA ALA A 104 -2.45 5.34 -4.48
C ALA A 104 -1.06 5.33 -5.16
N LYS A 105 -0.30 6.43 -5.07
CA LYS A 105 1.10 6.47 -5.49
C LYS A 105 1.97 5.54 -4.64
N ASP A 106 1.81 5.56 -3.32
CA ASP A 106 2.55 4.66 -2.41
C ASP A 106 2.26 3.19 -2.72
N TYR A 107 1.01 2.85 -3.08
CA TYR A 107 0.67 1.51 -3.55
C TYR A 107 1.50 1.10 -4.79
N ALA A 108 1.64 2.00 -5.77
CA ALA A 108 2.46 1.75 -6.96
C ALA A 108 3.96 1.66 -6.61
N ASP A 109 4.45 2.52 -5.71
CA ASP A 109 5.83 2.52 -5.22
C ASP A 109 6.19 1.21 -4.51
N ILE A 110 5.27 0.68 -3.69
CA ILE A 110 5.46 -0.63 -3.04
C ILE A 110 5.57 -1.73 -4.09
N LEU A 111 4.68 -1.74 -5.08
CA LEU A 111 4.72 -2.76 -6.12
C LEU A 111 6.03 -2.69 -6.91
N GLU A 112 6.41 -1.51 -7.38
CA GLU A 112 7.68 -1.29 -8.11
C GLU A 112 8.89 -1.72 -7.27
N PHE A 113 8.91 -1.37 -5.99
CA PHE A 113 9.94 -1.82 -5.07
C PHE A 113 10.00 -3.36 -4.98
N LEU A 114 8.87 -4.04 -4.84
CA LEU A 114 8.83 -5.50 -4.72
C LEU A 114 9.24 -6.19 -6.04
N VAL A 115 8.82 -5.64 -7.19
CA VAL A 115 9.26 -6.09 -8.53
C VAL A 115 10.78 -6.02 -8.65
N GLY A 116 11.37 -4.88 -8.27
CA GLY A 116 12.82 -4.70 -8.28
C GLY A 116 13.54 -5.57 -7.25
N ARG A 117 12.99 -5.68 -6.03
CA ARG A 117 13.58 -6.43 -4.91
C ARG A 117 13.68 -7.92 -5.23
N TRP A 118 12.69 -8.48 -5.91
CA TRP A 118 12.69 -9.89 -6.35
C TRP A 118 13.23 -10.07 -7.77
N LYS A 119 13.72 -9.00 -8.41
CA LYS A 119 14.32 -9.00 -9.75
C LYS A 119 13.41 -9.69 -10.79
N ILE A 120 12.11 -9.42 -10.73
CA ILE A 120 11.10 -10.15 -11.52
C ILE A 120 11.35 -10.02 -13.02
N GLU A 121 11.80 -8.85 -13.49
CA GLU A 121 12.17 -8.62 -14.90
C GLU A 121 13.29 -9.54 -15.40
N ASN A 122 14.16 -10.01 -14.50
CA ASN A 122 15.31 -10.85 -14.83
C ASN A 122 14.99 -12.35 -14.72
N LEU A 123 13.76 -12.73 -14.36
CA LEU A 123 13.37 -14.14 -14.34
C LEU A 123 13.38 -14.70 -15.76
N THR A 124 14.05 -15.84 -15.93
CA THR A 124 14.14 -16.56 -17.21
C THR A 124 13.59 -17.97 -17.05
N SER A 125 13.42 -18.69 -18.17
CA SER A 125 12.93 -20.08 -18.18
C SER A 125 11.54 -20.24 -17.53
N LEU A 126 10.67 -19.25 -17.71
CA LEU A 126 9.28 -19.31 -17.27
C LEU A 126 8.43 -20.05 -18.32
N SER A 127 7.35 -20.66 -17.85
CA SER A 127 6.27 -21.16 -18.69
C SER A 127 5.59 -20.00 -19.42
N GLY A 128 4.80 -20.31 -20.45
CA GLY A 128 4.03 -19.28 -21.16
C GLY A 128 3.05 -18.51 -20.26
N GLU A 129 2.53 -19.15 -19.21
CA GLU A 129 1.73 -18.45 -18.18
C GLU A 129 2.60 -17.57 -17.28
N GLY A 130 3.75 -18.08 -16.84
CA GLY A 130 4.71 -17.33 -16.03
C GLY A 130 5.20 -16.06 -16.74
N HIS A 131 5.50 -16.11 -18.04
CA HIS A 131 5.87 -14.92 -18.82
C HIS A 131 4.74 -13.89 -18.90
N ARG A 132 3.48 -14.31 -19.11
CA ARG A 132 2.35 -13.37 -19.07
C ARG A 132 2.16 -12.74 -17.70
N ALA A 133 2.39 -13.50 -16.63
CA ALA A 133 2.34 -13.01 -15.26
C ALA A 133 3.47 -12.00 -14.98
N GLN A 134 4.69 -12.30 -15.44
CA GLN A 134 5.86 -11.41 -15.37
C GLN A 134 5.57 -10.08 -16.07
N ASP A 135 5.18 -10.09 -17.35
CA ASP A 135 4.87 -8.89 -18.13
C ASP A 135 3.77 -8.04 -17.46
N PHE A 136 2.71 -8.71 -16.98
CA PHE A 136 1.63 -8.05 -16.26
C PHE A 136 2.12 -7.34 -15.01
N VAL A 137 2.89 -8.02 -14.16
CA VAL A 137 3.38 -7.48 -12.89
C VAL A 137 4.37 -6.34 -13.11
N CYS A 138 5.31 -6.48 -14.04
CA CYS A 138 6.32 -5.44 -14.32
C CYS A 138 5.71 -4.17 -14.95
N GLY A 139 4.67 -4.31 -15.78
CA GLY A 139 3.97 -3.16 -16.36
C GLY A 139 2.95 -2.48 -15.43
N LEU A 140 2.57 -3.13 -14.33
CA LEU A 140 1.46 -2.67 -13.49
C LEU A 140 1.76 -1.38 -12.69
N PRO A 141 2.95 -1.16 -12.10
CA PRO A 141 3.23 0.08 -11.37
C PRO A 141 2.98 1.34 -12.21
N GLN A 142 3.51 1.38 -13.44
CA GLN A 142 3.33 2.53 -14.33
C GLN A 142 1.85 2.70 -14.72
N ARG A 143 1.11 1.60 -14.91
CA ARG A 143 -0.32 1.66 -15.20
C ARG A 143 -1.11 2.25 -14.02
N ILE A 144 -0.79 1.87 -12.78
CA ILE A 144 -1.45 2.39 -11.58
C ILE A 144 -1.19 3.90 -11.46
N ARG A 145 0.06 4.35 -11.62
CA ARG A 145 0.40 5.79 -11.57
C ARG A 145 -0.42 6.62 -12.56
N ARG A 146 -0.49 6.19 -13.83
CA ARG A 146 -1.28 6.89 -14.87
C ARG A 146 -2.78 6.93 -14.55
N LEU A 147 -3.31 5.89 -13.91
CA LEU A 147 -4.72 5.86 -13.50
C LEU A 147 -4.97 6.81 -12.33
N GLU A 148 -4.07 6.87 -11.36
CA GLU A 148 -4.14 7.81 -10.25
C GLU A 148 -4.07 9.27 -10.76
N GLU A 149 -3.09 9.63 -11.57
CA GLU A 149 -2.93 10.99 -12.11
C GLU A 149 -4.22 11.47 -12.80
N ARG A 150 -4.89 10.57 -13.56
CA ARG A 150 -6.17 10.85 -14.19
C ARG A 150 -7.31 11.00 -13.20
N ALA A 151 -7.32 10.22 -12.11
CA ALA A 151 -8.32 10.31 -11.06
C ALA A 151 -8.19 11.61 -10.27
N GLN A 152 -6.98 11.98 -9.88
CA GLN A 152 -6.69 13.27 -9.21
C GLN A 152 -7.06 14.46 -10.10
N GLY A 153 -6.76 14.41 -11.40
CA GLY A 153 -7.16 15.47 -12.34
C GLY A 153 -8.67 15.66 -12.49
N ARG A 154 -9.48 14.68 -12.08
CA ARG A 154 -10.96 14.74 -12.07
C ARG A 154 -11.55 15.04 -10.69
N ALA A 155 -10.80 14.79 -9.61
CA ALA A 155 -11.23 15.05 -8.24
C ALA A 155 -11.21 16.57 -7.95
N LYS A 156 -12.30 17.26 -8.26
CA LYS A 156 -12.48 18.71 -8.00
C LYS A 156 -13.39 19.03 -6.82
N GLN A 157 -13.94 18.04 -6.13
CA GLN A 157 -14.84 18.27 -4.98
C GLN A 157 -14.27 17.60 -3.74
N THR A 158 -13.66 18.42 -2.90
CA THR A 158 -13.43 18.13 -1.49
C THR A 158 -14.76 18.21 -0.76
N SER A 159 -15.16 17.13 -0.09
CA SER A 159 -16.35 17.09 0.76
C SER A 159 -15.96 17.07 2.23
N LEU A 160 -16.81 17.66 3.06
CA LEU A 160 -16.72 17.56 4.52
C LEU A 160 -17.54 16.35 4.96
N VAL A 161 -16.92 15.45 5.70
CA VAL A 161 -17.56 14.23 6.21
C VAL A 161 -17.39 14.17 7.73
N PRO A 162 -18.47 13.94 8.50
CA PRO A 162 -18.39 13.78 9.95
C PRO A 162 -17.83 12.40 10.32
N PHE A 163 -16.92 12.35 11.30
CA PHE A 163 -16.38 11.09 11.82
C PHE A 163 -16.77 10.89 13.30
N SER A 164 -17.31 9.72 13.63
CA SER A 164 -17.68 9.38 15.03
C SER A 164 -16.48 9.38 15.97
N TRP A 165 -15.29 9.01 15.48
CA TRP A 165 -14.04 8.96 16.24
C TRP A 165 -13.59 10.33 16.80
N ILE A 166 -14.06 11.41 16.19
CA ILE A 166 -13.79 12.78 16.62
C ILE A 166 -15.08 13.51 17.02
N PHE A 167 -16.02 12.76 17.60
CA PHE A 167 -17.28 13.27 18.16
C PHE A 167 -18.19 13.94 17.12
N GLY A 168 -18.21 13.41 15.90
CA GLY A 168 -19.04 13.92 14.80
C GLY A 168 -18.52 15.21 14.17
N ARG A 169 -17.31 15.66 14.52
CA ARG A 169 -16.64 16.75 13.81
C ARG A 169 -16.35 16.35 12.37
N GLU A 170 -16.44 17.32 11.48
CA GLU A 170 -16.23 17.13 10.06
C GLU A 170 -14.76 17.34 9.69
N VAL A 171 -14.27 16.49 8.77
CA VAL A 171 -12.97 16.66 8.14
C VAL A 171 -13.12 16.58 6.64
N MET A 172 -12.22 17.27 5.95
CA MET A 172 -12.14 17.23 4.50
C MET A 172 -11.58 15.88 4.04
N ILE A 173 -12.28 15.24 3.12
CA ILE A 173 -11.79 14.07 2.37
C ILE A 173 -11.32 14.50 0.98
#